data_AF-A0A497KY16-F1
#
_entry.id   AF-A0A497KY16-F1
#
_cell.length_a   1.000
_cell.length_b   1.000
_cell.length_c   1.000
_cell.angle_alpha   90.00
_cell.angle_beta   90.00
_cell.angle_gamma   90.00
#
_symmetry.space_group_name_H-M   'P 1'
#
loop_
_entity.id
_entity.type
_entity.pdbx_description
1 polymer ?
#
loop_
_entity_poly.entity_id
_entity_poly.type
_entity_poly.pdbx_seq_one_letter_code
_entity_poly.pdbx_strand_id
1 'polypeptide(L)' 'MGLGVWWWELEGRREELRLRFLGGTGEVGRSAILVEAGGARVLLDYGVMLDDEPGFPMHVPPREVDGIIIT' A
#
# COMPACT_ATOMS: atom_id res chain seq x y z
N MET A 1 27.18 32.15 -22.80
CA MET A 1 27.30 31.55 -21.46
C MET A 1 26.12 32.07 -20.65
N GLY A 2 24.98 31.42 -20.48
CA GLY A 2 24.67 29.99 -20.43
C GLY A 2 23.96 29.72 -19.10
N LEU A 3 22.77 30.29 -18.88
CA LEU A 3 21.94 30.05 -17.69
C LEU A 3 20.52 29.69 -18.16
N GLY A 4 20.35 28.42 -18.52
CA GLY A 4 19.09 27.83 -18.96
C GLY A 4 18.80 26.54 -18.20
N VAL A 5 18.98 26.55 -16.88
CA VAL A 5 18.71 25.41 -16.00
C VAL A 5 17.66 25.81 -14.98
N TRP A 6 16.44 26.08 -15.44
CA TRP A 6 15.27 26.25 -14.59
C TRP A 6 14.09 25.73 -15.43
N TRP A 7 13.03 25.21 -14.83
CA TRP A 7 11.85 24.61 -15.49
C TRP A 7 11.89 23.08 -15.73
N TRP A 8 12.93 22.50 -16.33
CA TRP A 8 12.93 21.03 -16.62
C TRP A 8 13.28 20.14 -15.42
N GLU A 9 13.96 20.70 -14.41
CA GLU A 9 14.38 19.97 -13.21
C GLU A 9 13.28 19.85 -12.14
N LEU A 10 12.14 20.51 -12.34
CA LEU A 10 10.97 20.50 -11.44
C LEU A 10 9.91 19.47 -11.84
N GLU A 11 10.12 18.73 -12.92
CA GLU A 11 9.30 17.57 -13.27
C GLU A 11 9.64 16.44 -12.27
N GLY A 12 9.11 16.55 -11.05
CA GLY A 12 9.32 15.59 -9.99
C GLY A 12 9.00 14.18 -10.48
N ARG A 13 9.92 13.24 -10.25
CA ARG A 13 9.71 11.82 -10.58
C ARG A 13 8.38 11.37 -10.00
N ARG A 14 7.39 11.10 -10.86
CA ARG A 14 6.16 10.46 -10.44
C ARG A 14 6.47 8.99 -10.20
N GLU A 15 6.63 8.63 -8.94
CA GLU A 15 6.75 7.24 -8.55
C GLU A 15 5.40 6.53 -8.78
N GLU A 16 5.43 5.32 -9.34
CA GLU A 16 4.21 4.51 -9.55
C GLU A 16 3.62 4.10 -8.20
N LEU A 17 2.33 4.41 -7.98
CA LEU A 17 1.57 3.95 -6.84
C LEU A 17 0.79 2.69 -7.24
N ARG A 18 1.03 1.58 -6.53
CA ARG A 18 0.29 0.33 -6.70
C ARG A 18 -0.51 0.00 -5.45
N LEU A 19 -1.79 -0.29 -5.65
CA LEU A 19 -2.70 -0.72 -4.59
C LEU A 19 -3.11 -2.17 -4.85
N ARG A 20 -3.01 -3.02 -3.82
CA ARG A 20 -3.59 -4.36 -3.82
C ARG A 20 -4.59 -4.45 -2.67
N PHE A 21 -5.85 -4.65 -3.02
CA PHE A 21 -6.91 -4.93 -2.05
C PHE A 21 -6.83 -6.40 -1.66
N LEU A 22 -6.57 -6.67 -0.38
CA LEU A 22 -6.36 -8.01 0.15
C LEU A 22 -7.61 -8.54 0.88
N GLY A 23 -8.56 -7.65 1.22
CA GLY A 23 -9.87 -7.98 1.76
C GLY A 23 -10.71 -6.72 1.95
N GLY A 24 -11.96 -6.88 2.41
CA GLY A 24 -12.90 -5.76 2.55
C GLY A 24 -13.49 -5.23 1.24
N THR A 25 -13.32 -5.96 0.13
CA THR A 25 -13.92 -5.61 -1.16
C THR A 25 -15.20 -6.39 -1.40
N GLY A 26 -16.35 -5.70 -1.39
CA GLY A 26 -17.66 -6.34 -1.57
C GLY A 26 -18.15 -7.11 -0.35
N GLU A 27 -17.52 -6.91 0.81
CA GLU A 27 -17.82 -7.57 2.08
C GLU A 27 -17.58 -6.62 3.26
N VAL A 28 -18.14 -6.95 4.42
CA VAL A 28 -17.87 -6.26 5.68
C VAL A 28 -16.82 -7.07 6.44
N GLY A 29 -15.71 -6.45 6.86
CA GLY A 29 -14.61 -7.12 7.58
C GLY A 29 -13.42 -7.42 6.69
N ARG A 30 -12.37 -8.06 7.26
CA ARG A 30 -11.12 -8.40 6.56
C ARG A 30 -10.43 -7.24 5.82
N SER A 31 -10.60 -6.00 6.29
CA SER A 31 -9.98 -4.83 5.64
C SER A 31 -8.46 -4.95 5.67
N ALA A 32 -7.86 -4.96 4.47
CA ALA A 32 -6.42 -4.87 4.30
C ALA A 32 -6.08 -4.37 2.90
N ILE A 33 -5.18 -3.41 2.79
CA ILE A 33 -4.69 -2.88 1.52
C ILE A 33 -3.16 -2.84 1.58
N LEU A 34 -2.49 -3.46 0.61
CA LEU A 34 -1.06 -3.26 0.43
C LEU A 34 -0.83 -2.09 -0.54
N VAL A 35 -0.04 -1.13 -0.07
CA VAL A 35 0.37 0.06 -0.81
C VAL A 35 1.85 -0.08 -1.17
N GLU A 36 2.19 0.03 -2.44
CA GLU A 36 3.56 -0.01 -2.92
C GLU A 36 3.89 1.28 -3.69
N ALA A 37 4.91 2.01 -3.26
CA ALA A 37 5.39 3.24 -3.92
C ALA A 37 6.84 3.55 -3.51
N GLY A 38 7.65 4.04 -4.44
CA GLY A 38 9.02 4.49 -4.15
C GLY A 38 9.93 3.42 -3.51
N GLY A 39 9.65 2.13 -3.78
CA GLY A 39 10.36 0.98 -3.20
C GLY A 39 9.86 0.53 -1.82
N ALA A 40 8.95 1.26 -1.19
CA ALA A 40 8.32 0.88 0.07
C ALA A 40 7.02 0.09 -0.16
N ARG A 41 6.72 -0.82 0.76
CA ARG A 41 5.52 -1.66 0.81
C ARG A 41 4.90 -1.56 2.20
N VAL A 42 3.79 -0.83 2.30
CA VAL A 42 3.09 -0.59 3.57
C VAL A 42 1.74 -1.28 3.55
N LEU A 43 1.41 -1.96 4.63
CA LEU A 43 0.10 -2.58 4.84
C LEU A 43 -0.81 -1.60 5.60
N LEU A 44 -1.98 -1.31 5.04
CA LEU A 44 -3.04 -0.54 5.71
C LEU A 44 -4.06 -1.53 6.26
N ASP A 45 -4.18 -1.56 7.59
CA ASP A 45 -4.94 -2.53 8.37
C ASP A 45 -4.61 -4.00 8.06
N TYR A 46 -5.04 -4.88 8.95
CA TYR A 46 -5.09 -6.32 8.71
C TYR A 46 -6.25 -6.92 9.52
N GLY A 47 -7.44 -6.37 9.26
CA GLY A 47 -8.65 -6.72 10.00
C GLY A 47 -8.98 -8.20 9.85
N VAL A 48 -9.54 -8.79 10.90
CA VAL A 48 -9.98 -10.19 10.91
C VAL A 48 -11.50 -10.21 10.98
N MET A 49 -12.15 -11.12 10.26
CA MET A 49 -13.56 -11.42 10.46
C MET A 49 -13.69 -12.44 11.61
N LEU A 50 -14.50 -12.11 12.61
CA LEU A 50 -14.73 -12.95 13.78
C LEU A 50 -16.06 -13.69 13.61
N ASP A 51 -16.02 -14.79 12.88
CA ASP A 51 -17.05 -15.81 12.71
C ASP A 51 -16.61 -17.13 13.38
N ASP A 52 -17.29 -18.24 13.10
CA ASP A 52 -16.97 -19.55 13.72
C ASP A 52 -15.50 -19.99 13.44
N GLU A 53 -14.97 -19.66 12.27
CA GLU A 53 -13.55 -19.81 11.92
C GLU A 53 -13.01 -18.46 11.42
N PRO A 54 -11.99 -17.85 12.07
CA PRO A 54 -11.54 -16.52 11.72
C PRO A 54 -11.14 -16.36 10.25
N GLY A 55 -11.83 -15.47 9.55
CA GLY A 55 -11.46 -15.07 8.20
C GLY A 55 -10.33 -14.04 8.19
N PHE A 56 -9.23 -14.32 7.48
CA PHE A 56 -8.10 -13.40 7.30
C PHE A 56 -8.10 -12.75 5.92
N PRO A 57 -7.49 -11.56 5.75
CA PRO A 57 -7.19 -11.01 4.44
C PRO A 57 -6.20 -11.90 3.67
N MET A 58 -6.12 -11.70 2.35
CA MET A 58 -5.14 -12.39 1.50
C MET A 58 -3.72 -12.20 2.04
N HIS A 59 -2.97 -13.31 2.06
CA HIS A 59 -1.64 -13.36 2.65
C HIS A 59 -0.62 -12.46 1.91
N VAL A 60 0.19 -11.75 2.69
CA VAL A 60 1.43 -11.09 2.25
C VAL A 60 2.57 -11.60 3.14
N PRO A 61 3.73 -12.00 2.58
CA PRO A 61 4.87 -12.42 3.39
C PRO A 61 5.32 -11.28 4.31
N PRO A 62 5.45 -11.49 5.64
CA PRO A 62 5.83 -10.42 6.58
C PRO A 62 7.19 -9.78 6.26
N ARG A 63 8.12 -10.54 5.68
CA ARG A 63 9.43 -10.06 5.20
C ARG A 63 9.36 -9.07 4.03
N GLU A 64 8.20 -8.87 3.43
CA GLU A 64 7.96 -7.95 2.32
C GLU A 64 7.18 -6.70 2.75
N VAL A 65 6.91 -6.53 4.05
CA VAL A 65 6.16 -5.40 4.61
C VAL A 65 7.13 -4.50 5.39
N ASP A 66 7.28 -3.26 4.95
CA ASP A 66 8.16 -2.27 5.59
C ASP A 66 7.49 -1.60 6.80
N GLY A 67 6.16 -1.62 6.85
CA GLY A 67 5.39 -1.06 7.95
C GLY A 67 3.91 -1.40 7.87
N ILE A 68 3.24 -1.27 9.01
CA ILE A 68 1.78 -1.45 9.14
C ILE A 68 1.21 -0.16 9.72
N ILE A 69 0.15 0.34 9.09
CA ILE A 69 -0.65 1.46 9.58
C ILE A 69 -2.00 0.89 10.01
N ILE A 70 -2.38 1.12 11.27
CA ILE A 70 -3.66 0.69 11.85
C ILE A 70 -4.51 1.92 12.12
N THR A 71 -5.78 1.87 11.72
CA THR A 71 -6.75 2.98 11.92
C THR A 71 -7.56 2.90 13.21
#